data_AF-A0A257LG83-F1
#
_entry.id   AF-A0A257LG83-F1
#
_cell.length_a   1.000
_cell.length_b   1.000
_cell.length_c   1.000
_cell.angle_alpha   90.00
_cell.angle_beta   90.00
_cell.angle_gamma   90.00
#
_symmetry.space_group_name_H-M   'P 1'
#
loop_
_entity.id
_entity.type
_entity.pdbx_description
1 polymer ?
#
loop_
_entity_poly.entity_id
_entity_poly.type
_entity_poly.pdbx_seq_one_letter_code
_entity_poly.pdbx_strand_id
1 'polypeptide(L)' 'MHSDDVLREFAAKKIVTLRADWTNKDPAITAELAKYQRSAVPFNVIWKPGKTDPHILPELLTPGIVLDAIKG' A
#
# COMPACT_ATOMS: atom_id res chain seq x y z
N MET A 1 5.97 1.71 14.31
CA MET A 1 6.92 2.00 13.22
C MET A 1 7.21 3.49 13.26
N HIS A 2 8.33 3.90 13.85
CA HIS A 2 8.79 5.30 13.82
C HIS A 2 9.63 5.43 12.56
N SER A 3 8.96 5.74 11.45
CA SER A 3 9.51 5.70 10.11
C SER A 3 9.69 7.11 9.58
N ASP A 4 10.45 7.94 10.31
CA ASP A 4 10.73 9.31 9.90
C ASP A 4 11.30 9.39 8.48
N ASP A 5 12.12 8.41 8.08
CA ASP A 5 12.65 8.33 6.71
C ASP A 5 11.57 7.99 5.67
N VAL A 6 10.61 7.12 5.99
CA VAL A 6 9.49 6.81 5.07
C VAL A 6 8.60 8.04 4.90
N LEU A 7 8.29 8.73 6.00
CA LEU A 7 7.47 9.94 5.95
C LEU A 7 8.18 11.07 5.19
N ARG A 8 9.50 11.22 5.36
CA ARG A 8 10.33 12.16 4.58
C ARG A 8 10.28 11.85 3.09
N GLU A 9 10.48 10.60 2.71
CA GLU A 9 10.44 10.20 1.29
C GLU A 9 9.04 10.35 0.69
N PHE A 10 7.98 10.06 1.46
CA PHE A 10 6.60 10.27 1.03
C PHE A 10 6.34 11.76 0.77
N ALA A 11 6.80 12.64 1.67
CA ALA A 11 6.68 14.08 1.49
C ALA A 11 7.50 14.57 0.28
N ALA A 12 8.75 14.11 0.12
CA ALA A 12 9.62 14.49 -0.98
C ALA A 12 9.05 14.08 -2.35
N LYS A 13 8.48 12.87 -2.44
CA LYS A 13 7.88 12.32 -3.67
C LYS A 13 6.39 12.66 -3.84
N LYS A 14 5.81 13.46 -2.94
CA LYS A 14 4.37 13.82 -2.92
C LYS A 14 3.46 12.59 -2.98
N ILE A 15 3.80 11.53 -2.25
CA ILE A 15 3.04 10.29 -2.19
C ILE A 15 1.79 10.51 -1.34
N VAL A 16 0.62 10.25 -1.91
CA VAL A 16 -0.65 10.24 -1.19
C VAL A 16 -0.87 8.86 -0.59
N THR A 17 -1.19 8.81 0.70
CA THR A 17 -1.51 7.54 1.39
C THR A 17 -3.01 7.38 1.51
N LEU A 18 -3.50 6.18 1.19
CA LEU A 18 -4.90 5.80 1.37
C LEU A 18 -4.92 4.63 2.34
N ARG A 19 -5.77 4.72 3.36
CA ARG A 19 -6.00 3.64 4.32
C ARG A 19 -7.45 3.20 4.20
N ALA A 20 -7.65 1.94 3.82
CA ALA A 20 -8.95 1.29 3.88
C ALA A 20 -9.04 0.53 5.20
N ASP A 21 -9.97 0.93 6.07
CA ASP A 21 -10.28 0.19 7.30
C ASP A 21 -11.29 -0.91 6.98
N TRP A 22 -10.84 -2.16 7.00
CA TRP A 22 -11.64 -3.35 6.72
C TRP A 22 -12.17 -4.02 7.99
N THR A 23 -12.42 -3.27 9.07
CA THR A 23 -13.01 -3.84 10.28
C THR A 23 -14.48 -4.25 10.08
N ASN A 24 -15.23 -3.52 9.24
CA ASN A 24 -16.67 -3.77 9.03
C ASN A 24 -16.99 -4.63 7.79
N LYS A 25 -16.00 -5.29 7.18
CA LYS A 25 -16.16 -6.09 5.95
C LYS A 25 -16.96 -5.36 4.87
N ASP A 26 -16.60 -4.10 4.61
CA ASP A 26 -17.28 -3.30 3.61
C ASP A 26 -17.31 -4.05 2.25
N PRO A 27 -18.50 -4.20 1.62
CA PRO A 27 -18.64 -4.95 0.38
C PRO A 27 -17.83 -4.35 -0.78
N ALA A 28 -17.61 -3.03 -0.81
CA ALA A 28 -16.77 -2.39 -1.83
C ALA A 28 -15.29 -2.76 -1.63
N ILE A 29 -14.81 -2.77 -0.39
CA ILE A 29 -13.44 -3.21 -0.07
C ILE A 29 -13.27 -4.70 -0.40
N THR A 30 -14.27 -5.52 -0.08
CA THR A 30 -14.27 -6.96 -0.36
C THR A 30 -14.23 -7.25 -1.87
N ALA A 31 -14.99 -6.51 -2.67
CA ALA A 31 -14.99 -6.62 -4.12
C ALA A 31 -13.62 -6.24 -4.74
N GLU A 32 -12.98 -5.18 -4.23
CA GLU A 32 -11.62 -4.81 -4.66
C GLU A 32 -10.59 -5.86 -4.25
N LEU A 33 -10.63 -6.35 -3.00
CA LEU A 33 -9.71 -7.39 -2.53
C LEU A 33 -9.83 -8.70 -3.32
N ALA A 34 -11.06 -9.06 -3.72
CA ALA A 34 -11.32 -10.23 -4.56
C ALA A 34 -10.63 -10.15 -5.92
N LYS A 35 -10.49 -8.95 -6.51
CA LYS A 35 -9.73 -8.75 -7.77
C LYS A 35 -8.27 -9.14 -7.63
N TYR A 36 -7.70 -8.99 -6.44
CA TYR A 36 -6.32 -9.37 -6.14
C TYR A 36 -6.20 -10.81 -5.61
N GLN A 37 -7.29 -11.60 -5.63
CA GLN A 37 -7.38 -12.93 -4.97
C GLN A 37 -6.97 -12.90 -3.49
N ARG A 38 -7.14 -11.75 -2.83
CA ARG A 38 -6.85 -11.61 -1.40
C ARG A 38 -8.15 -11.60 -0.62
N SER A 39 -8.24 -12.44 0.39
CA SER A 39 -9.40 -12.50 1.30
C SER A 39 -9.02 -12.10 2.74
N ALA A 40 -7.77 -11.70 2.97
CA ALA A 40 -7.23 -11.38 4.30
C ALA A 40 -6.35 -10.13 4.26
N VAL A 41 -6.50 -9.29 5.28
CA VAL A 41 -5.60 -8.16 5.61
C VAL A 41 -4.41 -8.65 6.43
N PRO A 42 -3.23 -8.02 6.35
CA PRO A 42 -2.93 -6.73 5.70
C PRO A 42 -2.62 -6.84 4.20
N PHE A 43 -3.28 -6.01 3.39
CA PHE A 43 -3.00 -5.85 1.96
C PHE A 43 -2.47 -4.44 1.69
N ASN A 44 -1.28 -4.35 1.10
CA ASN A 44 -0.63 -3.07 0.80
C ASN A 44 -0.22 -3.04 -0.67
N VAL A 45 -0.46 -1.90 -1.33
CA VAL A 45 -0.20 -1.68 -2.75
C VAL A 45 0.34 -0.28 -2.98
N ILE A 46 1.20 -0.13 -3.99
CA ILE A 46 1.71 1.17 -4.45
C ILE A 46 1.38 1.33 -5.93
N TRP A 47 0.72 2.43 -6.27
CA TRP A 47 0.53 2.85 -7.65
C TRP A 47 1.63 3.83 -8.04
N LYS A 48 2.37 3.50 -9.11
CA LYS A 48 3.39 4.39 -9.67
C LYS A 48 2.78 5.25 -10.79
N PRO A 49 3.22 6.51 -10.96
CA PRO A 49 2.79 7.34 -12.07
C PRO A 49 3.01 6.63 -13.42
N GLY A 50 1.99 6.61 -14.27
CA GLY A 50 2.06 5.98 -15.60
C GLY A 50 1.94 4.44 -15.60
N LYS A 51 1.66 3.81 -14.46
CA LYS A 51 1.32 2.37 -14.38
C LYS A 51 -0.16 2.20 -14.04
N THR A 52 -0.83 1.32 -14.77
CA THR A 52 -2.23 0.92 -14.52
C THR A 52 -2.33 -0.09 -13.39
N ASP A 53 -1.34 -0.97 -13.26
CA ASP A 53 -1.32 -2.02 -12.25
C ASP A 53 -0.52 -1.60 -11.01
N PRO A 54 -1.05 -1.83 -9.80
CA PRO A 54 -0.30 -1.58 -8.57
C PRO A 54 0.84 -2.57 -8.39
N HIS A 55 1.88 -2.10 -7.73
CA HIS A 55 2.88 -2.98 -7.14
C HIS A 55 2.38 -3.51 -5.80
N ILE A 56 2.16 -4.82 -5.71
CA ILE A 56 1.69 -5.50 -4.50
C ILE A 56 2.88 -5.69 -3.54
N LEU A 57 2.70 -5.23 -2.31
CA LEU A 57 3.69 -5.39 -1.24
C LEU A 57 3.40 -6.65 -0.42
N PRO A 58 4.44 -7.24 0.22
CA PRO A 58 4.26 -8.38 1.12
C PRO A 58 3.44 -7.98 2.36
N GLU A 59 2.84 -8.99 3.00
CA GLU A 59 2.02 -8.83 4.22
C GLU A 59 2.86 -8.31 5.39
N LEU A 60 4.13 -8.76 5.49
CA LEU A 60 5.10 -8.23 6.44
C LEU A 60 5.72 -6.95 5.88
N LEU A 61 5.10 -5.82 6.21
CA LEU A 61 5.62 -4.51 5.84
C LEU A 61 6.82 -4.14 6.72
N THR A 62 7.93 -3.76 6.12
CA THR A 62 9.06 -3.13 6.83
C THR A 62 9.39 -1.77 6.19
N PRO A 63 10.01 -0.83 6.92
CA PRO A 63 10.42 0.44 6.33
C PRO A 63 11.29 0.27 5.09
N GLY A 64 12.20 -0.72 5.08
CA GLY A 64 13.04 -1.04 3.93
C GLY A 64 12.21 -1.40 2.70
N ILE A 65 11.24 -2.31 2.84
CA ILE A 65 10.34 -2.73 1.75
C ILE A 65 9.58 -1.54 1.16
N VAL A 66 9.10 -0.64 2.01
CA VAL A 66 8.38 0.57 1.56
C VAL A 66 9.34 1.52 0.82
N LEU A 67 10.54 1.74 1.37
CA LEU A 67 11.56 2.60 0.77
C LEU A 67 12.03 2.06 -0.58
N ASP A 68 12.27 0.76 -0.71
CA ASP A 68 12.66 0.13 -1.97
C ASP A 68 11.55 0.29 -3.02
N ALA A 69 10.30 0.06 -2.64
CA ALA A 69 9.17 0.15 -3.56
C ALA A 69 8.92 1.56 -4.11
N ILE A 70 9.26 2.62 -3.36
CA ILE A 70 9.12 4.03 -3.79
C ILE A 70 10.38 4.64 -4.40
N LYS A 71 11.55 4.06 -4.14
CA LYS A 71 12.84 4.53 -4.69
C LYS A 71 13.11 3.96 -6.08
N GLY A 72 12.72 2.70 -6.33
CA GLY A 72 12.75 2.09 -7.67
C GLY A 72 11.66 2.63 -8.58
#